data_AF-A0A2S0XQD6-F1
#
_entry.id   AF-A0A2S0XQD6-F1
#
_cell.length_a   1.000
_cell.length_b   1.000
_cell.length_c   1.000
_cell.angle_alpha   90.00
_cell.angle_beta   90.00
_cell.angle_gamma   90.00
#
_symmetry.space_group_name_H-M   'P 1'
#
loop_
_entity.id
_entity.type
_entity.pdbx_description
1 polymer ?
#
loop_
_entity_poly.entity_id
_entity_poly.type
_entity_poly.pdbx_seq_one_letter_code
_entity_poly.pdbx_strand_id
1 'polypeptide(L)'
;MGITWIYEDSQEAIYSNTEEVPPPGGRAPVHFICPFCDASFSDFPAMQRHASSEHRLQRPALLLNGYEVGVDRKIVSQGAFAVTNCTNAFVAIDGAAEKPILTSELPAVLNLAVDSLIRVRIENRSDKKMAPAVSAYRLEFRIADQSSLSSVEEAFRQHIVQSTLTPDTIRIFLEDPRCSGVASEYAAGLYAYVHALLLKERLNNSGLFSGYAMHSERFGEALQKLEQVDRKLASMICLIVRLMRNDISGDGDDSPGNIGIAYSMLRGPTETASMKRLQGLAQNGRLCPVDHGTSRVIALACRLATAERWSDLLEDECRSSAASDILPIDDRRKVFAYWAVTALRLGNREAARYPLQQIANIYPFDEWAADALAEHGQEIE
;
A
#
# COMPACT_ATOMS: atom_id res chain seq x y z
N MET A 1 13.55 17.89 -84.94
CA MET A 1 13.97 16.66 -84.24
C MET A 1 13.13 15.52 -84.80
N GLY A 2 13.73 14.66 -85.62
CA GLY A 2 13.03 13.54 -86.27
C GLY A 2 13.26 12.25 -85.49
N ILE A 3 12.19 11.50 -85.24
CA ILE A 3 12.23 10.16 -84.65
C ILE A 3 12.80 9.21 -85.71
N THR A 4 13.91 8.54 -85.38
CA THR A 4 14.50 7.48 -86.22
C THR A 4 14.07 6.14 -85.65
N TRP A 5 13.43 5.31 -86.46
CA TRP A 5 13.08 3.94 -86.07
C TRP A 5 14.24 3.02 -86.42
N ILE A 6 14.68 2.24 -85.44
CA ILE A 6 15.62 1.13 -85.64
C ILE A 6 14.76 -0.10 -85.90
N TYR A 7 14.90 -0.72 -87.06
CA TYR A 7 14.30 -2.02 -87.34
C TYR A 7 15.31 -3.09 -86.92
N GLU A 8 14.91 -3.98 -86.00
CA GLU A 8 15.65 -5.22 -85.73
C GLU A 8 15.76 -6.01 -87.04
N ASP A 9 16.98 -6.41 -87.40
CA ASP A 9 17.20 -7.32 -88.51
C ASP A 9 16.62 -8.69 -88.13
N SER A 10 15.85 -9.27 -89.04
CA SER A 10 15.40 -10.66 -89.01
C SER A 10 16.49 -11.68 -88.62
N GLN A 11 17.78 -11.40 -88.84
CA GLN A 11 18.89 -12.22 -88.36
C GLN A 11 19.07 -12.16 -86.83
N GLU A 12 18.94 -10.99 -86.19
CA GLU A 12 19.04 -10.84 -84.73
C GLU A 12 17.92 -11.59 -83.99
N ALA A 13 16.72 -11.62 -84.59
CA ALA A 13 15.59 -12.42 -84.09
C ALA A 13 15.81 -13.94 -84.19
N ILE A 14 16.67 -14.41 -85.11
CA ILE A 14 17.00 -15.84 -85.26
C ILE A 14 18.12 -16.23 -84.28
N TYR A 15 19.12 -15.38 -84.09
CA TYR A 15 20.20 -15.63 -83.12
C TYR A 15 19.69 -15.63 -81.68
N SER A 16 18.78 -14.72 -81.33
CA SER A 16 18.14 -14.69 -80.00
C SER A 16 17.23 -15.90 -79.73
N ASN A 17 16.71 -16.57 -80.76
CA ASN A 17 15.89 -17.78 -80.62
C ASN A 17 16.70 -19.10 -80.64
N THR A 18 18.01 -19.05 -80.88
CA THR A 18 18.88 -20.23 -80.95
C THR A 18 19.96 -20.27 -79.88
N GLU A 19 20.07 -19.24 -79.03
CA GLU A 19 20.84 -19.34 -77.79
C GLU A 19 20.15 -20.28 -76.80
N GLU A 20 20.70 -21.49 -76.66
CA GLU A 20 20.41 -22.34 -75.51
C GLU A 20 20.92 -21.65 -74.25
N VAL A 21 20.03 -20.94 -73.57
CA VAL A 21 20.30 -20.46 -72.20
C VAL A 21 20.52 -21.71 -71.35
N PRO A 22 21.72 -21.92 -70.77
CA PRO A 22 21.94 -23.07 -69.92
C PRO A 22 20.89 -23.07 -68.81
N PRO A 23 20.30 -24.23 -68.46
CA PRO A 23 19.27 -24.30 -67.45
C PRO A 23 19.80 -23.59 -66.19
N PRO A 24 19.04 -22.67 -65.58
CA PRO A 24 19.52 -21.91 -64.44
C PRO A 24 20.07 -22.90 -63.42
N GLY A 25 21.38 -22.82 -63.16
CA GLY A 25 22.06 -23.69 -62.20
C GLY A 25 21.22 -23.74 -60.94
N GLY A 26 20.90 -24.95 -60.48
CA GLY A 26 19.90 -25.19 -59.44
C GLY A 26 20.01 -24.16 -58.31
N ARG A 27 18.89 -23.57 -57.91
CA ARG A 27 18.85 -22.49 -56.91
C ARG A 27 19.73 -22.89 -55.72
N ALA A 28 20.78 -22.12 -55.48
CA ALA A 28 21.60 -22.28 -54.28
C ALA A 28 20.66 -22.32 -53.06
N PRO A 29 20.87 -23.25 -52.10
CA PRO A 29 19.99 -23.35 -50.94
C PRO A 29 19.94 -22.00 -50.23
N VAL A 30 18.73 -21.48 -50.08
CA VAL A 30 18.50 -20.22 -49.38
C VAL A 30 18.69 -20.48 -47.89
N HIS A 31 19.77 -19.96 -47.32
CA HIS A 31 20.01 -20.02 -45.89
C HIS A 31 19.51 -18.73 -45.23
N PHE A 32 18.72 -18.86 -44.18
CA PHE A 32 18.29 -17.74 -43.33
C PHE A 32 19.20 -17.67 -42.11
N ILE A 33 19.86 -16.53 -41.90
CA ILE A 33 20.75 -16.32 -40.75
C ILE A 33 19.97 -15.55 -39.69
N CYS A 34 20.08 -15.97 -38.43
CA CYS A 34 19.50 -15.24 -37.31
C CYS A 34 20.13 -13.82 -37.23
N PRO A 35 19.34 -12.75 -37.01
CA PRO A 35 19.92 -11.41 -36.85
C PRO A 35 20.64 -11.22 -35.51
N PHE A 36 20.37 -12.08 -34.52
CA PHE A 36 20.87 -11.94 -33.15
C PHE A 36 22.03 -12.87 -32.81
N CYS A 37 22.17 -13.98 -33.54
CA CYS A 37 23.27 -14.95 -33.41
C CYS A 37 23.76 -15.44 -34.78
N ASP A 38 24.82 -16.24 -34.84
CA ASP A 38 25.39 -16.73 -36.10
C ASP A 38 24.74 -18.05 -36.60
N ALA A 39 23.57 -18.43 -36.06
CA ALA A 39 22.85 -19.64 -36.47
C ALA A 39 22.21 -19.49 -37.86
N SER A 40 22.26 -20.56 -38.66
CA SER A 40 21.67 -20.63 -40.00
C SER A 40 20.56 -21.68 -40.08
N PHE A 41 19.54 -21.40 -40.89
CA PHE A 41 18.33 -22.20 -41.03
C PHE A 41 17.99 -22.42 -42.50
N SER A 42 17.36 -23.56 -42.79
CA SER A 42 16.89 -23.93 -44.14
C SER A 42 15.61 -23.23 -44.57
N ASP A 43 14.85 -22.68 -43.61
CA ASP A 43 13.61 -21.95 -43.87
C ASP A 43 13.39 -20.81 -42.87
N PHE A 44 12.61 -19.81 -43.31
CA PHE A 44 12.31 -18.62 -42.52
C PHE A 44 11.49 -18.92 -41.24
N PRO A 45 10.44 -19.77 -41.25
CA PRO A 45 9.70 -20.11 -40.03
C PRO A 45 10.55 -20.75 -38.92
N ALA A 46 11.57 -21.55 -39.25
CA ALA A 46 12.51 -22.09 -38.28
C ALA A 46 13.39 -21.00 -37.66
N MET A 47 13.91 -20.08 -38.49
CA MET A 47 14.67 -18.92 -38.02
C MET A 47 13.82 -18.02 -37.11
N GLN A 48 12.57 -17.75 -37.48
CA GLN A 48 11.65 -16.92 -36.68
C GLN A 48 11.29 -17.58 -35.33
N ARG A 49 11.04 -18.90 -35.31
CA ARG A 49 10.81 -19.64 -34.05
C ARG A 49 12.03 -19.59 -33.15
N HIS A 50 13.22 -19.83 -33.69
CA HIS A 50 14.47 -19.68 -32.96
C HIS A 50 14.63 -18.27 -32.38
N ALA A 51 14.42 -17.23 -33.20
CA ALA A 51 14.52 -15.84 -32.75
C ALA A 51 13.55 -15.50 -31.60
N SER A 52 12.33 -16.03 -31.64
CA SER A 52 11.32 -15.78 -30.61
C SER A 52 11.45 -16.64 -29.35
N SER A 53 12.10 -17.81 -29.42
CA SER A 53 12.34 -18.68 -28.26
C SER A 53 13.64 -18.34 -27.54
N GLU A 54 14.73 -18.17 -28.29
CA GLU A 54 16.08 -18.05 -27.73
C GLU A 54 16.46 -16.59 -27.44
N HIS A 55 15.95 -15.62 -28.21
CA HIS A 55 16.35 -14.21 -28.13
C HIS A 55 15.28 -13.33 -27.47
N ARG A 56 14.72 -13.80 -26.35
CA ARG A 56 13.72 -13.02 -25.58
C ARG A 56 14.38 -11.92 -24.78
N LEU A 57 14.29 -10.69 -25.28
CA LEU A 57 14.71 -9.51 -24.54
C LEU A 57 13.71 -9.20 -23.42
N GLN A 58 14.06 -9.57 -22.19
CA GLN A 58 13.25 -9.23 -21.01
C GLN A 58 13.67 -7.87 -20.46
N ARG A 59 12.69 -7.06 -20.07
CA ARG A 59 12.95 -5.76 -19.44
C ARG A 59 13.59 -5.99 -18.06
N PRO A 60 14.72 -5.34 -17.75
CA PRO A 60 15.25 -5.33 -16.39
C PRO A 60 14.31 -4.56 -15.47
N ALA A 61 14.02 -5.09 -14.29
CA ALA A 61 13.12 -4.43 -13.34
C ALA A 61 13.72 -4.38 -11.93
N LEU A 62 13.58 -3.22 -11.29
CA LEU A 62 13.86 -3.02 -9.87
C LEU A 62 12.59 -3.27 -9.06
N LEU A 63 12.72 -4.09 -8.02
CA LEU A 63 11.64 -4.45 -7.10
C LEU A 63 11.93 -3.91 -5.71
N LEU A 64 10.89 -3.49 -5.00
CA LEU A 64 10.90 -3.14 -3.58
C LEU A 64 9.81 -3.97 -2.90
N ASN A 65 10.20 -4.80 -1.92
CA ASN A 65 9.31 -5.72 -1.22
C ASN A 65 8.51 -6.63 -2.18
N GLY A 66 9.12 -7.04 -3.30
CA GLY A 66 8.51 -7.89 -4.31
C GLY A 66 7.70 -7.17 -5.40
N TYR A 67 7.50 -5.85 -5.30
CA TYR A 67 6.72 -5.07 -6.26
C TYR A 67 7.61 -4.18 -7.14
N GLU A 68 7.26 -4.00 -8.42
CA GLU A 68 8.02 -3.12 -9.33
C GLU A 68 8.00 -1.67 -8.82
N VAL A 69 9.19 -1.08 -8.81
CA VAL A 69 9.40 0.32 -8.43
C VAL A 69 9.00 1.21 -9.61
N GLY A 70 8.24 2.29 -9.36
CA GLY A 70 7.96 3.30 -10.38
C GLY A 70 9.20 4.08 -10.79
N VAL A 71 9.17 4.72 -11.96
CA VAL A 71 10.32 5.49 -12.51
C VAL A 71 10.80 6.56 -11.54
N ASP A 72 9.87 7.34 -10.96
CA ASP A 72 10.14 8.29 -9.91
C ASP A 72 9.47 7.79 -8.62
N ARG A 73 10.25 7.55 -7.56
CA ARG A 73 9.71 7.06 -6.29
C ARG A 73 10.43 7.65 -5.08
N LYS A 74 9.64 8.08 -4.10
CA LYS A 74 10.12 8.47 -2.78
C LYS A 74 10.13 7.26 -1.84
N ILE A 75 11.21 7.06 -1.12
CA ILE A 75 11.44 5.96 -0.18
C ILE A 75 11.56 6.56 1.22
N VAL A 76 10.60 6.22 2.08
CA VAL A 76 10.47 6.81 3.44
C VAL A 76 10.71 5.78 4.55
N SER A 77 10.86 4.52 4.18
CA SER A 77 11.07 3.39 5.08
C SER A 77 12.10 2.43 4.48
N GLN A 78 12.70 1.62 5.33
CA GLN A 78 13.58 0.54 4.90
C GLN A 78 12.76 -0.56 4.22
N GLY A 79 13.33 -1.20 3.20
CA GLY A 79 12.67 -2.29 2.48
C GLY A 79 13.67 -3.19 1.77
N ALA A 80 13.20 -4.31 1.24
CA ALA A 80 14.02 -5.26 0.52
C ALA A 80 14.04 -4.94 -0.97
N PHE A 81 15.15 -4.40 -1.46
CA PHE A 81 15.37 -4.24 -2.90
C PHE A 81 15.79 -5.56 -3.55
N ALA A 82 15.27 -5.79 -4.76
CA ALA A 82 15.70 -6.90 -5.61
C ALA A 82 15.73 -6.44 -7.08
N VAL A 83 16.53 -7.11 -7.90
CA VAL A 83 16.65 -6.78 -9.32
C VAL A 83 16.39 -8.05 -10.12
N THR A 84 15.63 -7.93 -11.20
CA THR A 84 15.32 -9.03 -12.11
C THR A 84 15.79 -8.71 -13.52
N ASN A 85 16.18 -9.75 -14.26
CA ASN A 85 16.58 -9.68 -15.67
C ASN A 85 17.65 -8.61 -15.93
N CYS A 86 18.65 -8.50 -15.06
CA CYS A 86 19.65 -7.44 -15.13
C CYS A 86 21.05 -8.02 -15.29
N THR A 87 21.76 -7.50 -16.29
CA THR A 87 23.14 -7.83 -16.61
C THR A 87 24.12 -6.77 -16.13
N ASN A 88 23.76 -5.48 -16.27
CA ASN A 88 24.59 -4.37 -15.83
C ASN A 88 23.74 -3.38 -15.01
N ALA A 89 24.33 -2.83 -13.96
CA ALA A 89 23.73 -1.79 -13.15
C ALA A 89 24.65 -0.58 -13.07
N PHE A 90 24.05 0.59 -13.01
CA PHE A 90 24.72 1.87 -12.90
C PHE A 90 23.99 2.73 -11.89
N VAL A 91 24.76 3.48 -11.08
CA VAL A 91 24.22 4.29 -10.01
C VAL A 91 24.88 5.67 -10.00
N ALA A 92 24.08 6.70 -9.76
CA ALA A 92 24.53 8.05 -9.45
C ALA A 92 23.84 8.52 -8.17
N ILE A 93 24.62 8.94 -7.17
CA ILE A 93 24.12 9.41 -5.86
C ILE A 93 24.34 10.92 -5.78
N ASP A 94 23.29 11.66 -5.40
CA ASP A 94 23.32 13.11 -5.13
C ASP A 94 23.94 13.96 -6.25
N GLY A 95 23.64 13.58 -7.49
CA GLY A 95 24.12 14.30 -8.68
C GLY A 95 25.57 13.97 -9.08
N ALA A 96 26.24 13.03 -8.39
CA ALA A 96 27.52 12.51 -8.82
C ALA A 96 27.44 11.84 -10.21
N ALA A 97 28.60 11.67 -10.86
CA ALA A 97 28.68 10.94 -12.12
C ALA A 97 28.23 9.48 -11.94
N GLU A 98 27.55 8.97 -12.95
CA GLU A 98 27.08 7.59 -13.00
C GLU A 98 28.27 6.61 -12.99
N LYS A 99 28.23 5.63 -12.10
CA LYS A 99 29.27 4.59 -11.94
C LYS A 99 28.67 3.20 -12.16
N PRO A 100 29.37 2.29 -12.86
CA PRO A 100 28.97 0.90 -12.94
C PRO A 100 29.09 0.23 -11.57
N ILE A 101 28.13 -0.62 -11.23
CA ILE A 101 28.11 -1.43 -10.01
C ILE A 101 27.72 -2.88 -10.35
N LEU A 102 28.19 -3.83 -9.55
CA LEU A 102 27.74 -5.22 -9.66
C LEU A 102 26.24 -5.31 -9.35
N THR A 103 25.51 -6.08 -10.16
CA THR A 103 24.05 -6.23 -9.99
C THR A 103 23.68 -6.84 -8.64
N SER A 104 24.54 -7.66 -8.07
CA SER A 104 24.41 -8.23 -6.72
C SER A 104 24.63 -7.22 -5.60
N GLU A 105 25.37 -6.14 -5.84
CA GLU A 105 25.67 -5.10 -4.84
C GLU A 105 24.62 -3.98 -4.85
N LEU A 106 23.89 -3.81 -5.96
CA LEU A 106 22.88 -2.77 -6.11
C LEU A 106 21.83 -2.79 -4.97
N PRO A 107 21.22 -3.94 -4.59
CA PRO A 107 20.31 -3.99 -3.44
C PRO A 107 20.94 -3.50 -2.13
N ALA A 108 22.19 -3.87 -1.86
CA ALA A 108 22.89 -3.48 -0.64
C ALA A 108 23.13 -1.97 -0.59
N VAL A 109 23.51 -1.36 -1.72
CA VAL A 109 23.69 0.10 -1.81
C VAL A 109 22.37 0.84 -1.58
N LEU A 110 21.27 0.35 -2.16
CA LEU A 110 19.95 0.97 -1.98
C LEU A 110 19.42 0.82 -0.54
N ASN A 111 19.70 -0.31 0.12
CA ASN A 111 19.33 -0.51 1.53
C ASN A 111 20.08 0.42 2.51
N LEU A 112 21.30 0.84 2.15
CA LEU A 112 22.10 1.75 2.98
C LEU A 112 21.74 3.22 2.79
N ALA A 113 20.92 3.56 1.79
CA ALA A 113 20.53 4.92 1.50
C ALA A 113 19.49 5.44 2.50
N VAL A 114 19.69 6.66 3.01
CA VAL A 114 18.85 7.25 4.07
C VAL A 114 18.32 8.61 3.66
N ASP A 115 19.21 9.55 3.32
CA ASP A 115 18.86 10.90 2.87
C ASP A 115 19.63 11.25 1.60
N SER A 116 19.17 10.72 0.46
CA SER A 116 19.90 10.86 -0.81
C SER A 116 18.99 10.74 -2.02
N LEU A 117 19.40 11.34 -3.13
CA LEU A 117 18.79 11.17 -4.43
C LEU A 117 19.63 10.20 -5.26
N ILE A 118 19.11 9.00 -5.49
CA ILE A 118 19.80 7.94 -6.23
C ILE A 118 19.14 7.77 -7.59
N ARG A 119 19.93 7.93 -8.65
CA ARG A 119 19.54 7.52 -10.00
C ARG A 119 20.12 6.14 -10.28
N VAL A 120 19.26 5.21 -10.68
CA VAL A 120 19.64 3.84 -11.00
C VAL A 120 19.32 3.59 -12.46
N ARG A 121 20.28 3.09 -13.22
CA ARG A 121 20.06 2.59 -14.58
C ARG A 121 20.46 1.11 -14.61
N ILE A 122 19.52 0.26 -14.99
CA ILE A 122 19.74 -1.18 -15.12
C ILE A 122 19.55 -1.60 -16.57
N GLU A 123 20.34 -2.56 -17.00
CA GLU A 123 20.36 -3.03 -18.39
C GLU A 123 20.33 -4.55 -18.45
N ASN A 124 19.53 -5.08 -19.39
CA ASN A 124 19.57 -6.48 -19.78
C ASN A 124 20.15 -6.60 -21.19
N ARG A 125 21.28 -7.30 -21.31
CA ARG A 125 21.87 -7.68 -22.59
C ARG A 125 21.88 -9.20 -22.69
N SER A 126 20.79 -9.77 -23.22
CA SER A 126 20.70 -11.22 -23.46
C SER A 126 21.72 -11.70 -24.50
N ASP A 127 21.90 -10.90 -25.57
CA ASP A 127 22.75 -11.24 -26.71
C ASP A 127 23.69 -10.10 -27.11
N LYS A 128 24.90 -10.45 -27.55
CA LYS A 128 25.95 -9.47 -27.90
C LYS A 128 25.52 -8.53 -29.03
N LYS A 129 24.72 -9.02 -29.99
CA LYS A 129 24.26 -8.27 -31.17
C LYS A 129 22.95 -7.51 -30.95
N MET A 130 22.24 -7.75 -29.84
CA MET A 130 21.01 -7.03 -29.52
C MET A 130 21.29 -5.72 -28.77
N ALA A 131 20.47 -4.71 -29.04
CA ALA A 131 20.42 -3.53 -28.20
C ALA A 131 19.93 -3.94 -26.80
N PRO A 132 20.57 -3.45 -25.72
CA PRO A 132 20.15 -3.78 -24.36
C PRO A 132 18.77 -3.19 -24.06
N ALA A 133 17.95 -3.92 -23.32
CA ALA A 133 16.78 -3.34 -22.67
C ALA A 133 17.25 -2.52 -21.47
N VAL A 134 16.81 -1.28 -21.36
CA VAL A 134 17.24 -0.34 -20.31
C VAL A 134 16.03 0.08 -19.49
N SER A 135 16.21 0.17 -18.17
CA SER A 135 15.26 0.83 -17.27
C SER A 135 16.00 1.77 -16.34
N ALA A 136 15.45 2.98 -16.18
CA ALA A 136 16.03 4.04 -15.38
C ALA A 136 15.04 4.45 -14.29
N TYR A 137 15.57 4.70 -13.10
CA TYR A 137 14.83 5.04 -11.90
C TYR A 137 15.47 6.24 -11.21
N ARG A 138 14.64 7.07 -10.59
CA ARG A 138 15.02 8.16 -9.72
C ARG A 138 14.36 7.93 -8.36
N LEU A 139 15.18 7.57 -7.39
CA LEU A 139 14.77 7.22 -6.04
C LEU A 139 15.19 8.32 -5.08
N GLU A 140 14.23 8.90 -4.38
CA GLU A 140 14.49 9.89 -3.32
C GLU A 140 14.34 9.23 -1.96
N PHE A 141 15.45 9.00 -1.27
CA PHE A 141 15.47 8.46 0.09
C PHE A 141 15.31 9.60 1.10
N ARG A 142 14.32 9.43 1.98
CA ARG A 142 14.00 10.30 3.13
C ARG A 142 13.63 9.43 4.33
N ILE A 143 14.56 8.57 4.75
CA ILE A 143 14.39 7.69 5.89
C ILE A 143 14.86 8.45 7.14
N ALA A 144 13.95 8.79 8.03
CA ALA A 144 14.31 9.48 9.27
C ALA A 144 14.97 8.51 10.26
N ASP A 145 16.02 8.97 10.94
CA ASP A 145 16.63 8.22 12.04
C ASP A 145 15.77 8.33 13.32
N GLN A 146 16.11 7.49 14.30
CA GLN A 146 15.30 7.39 15.51
C GLN A 146 15.24 8.70 16.31
N SER A 147 16.31 9.51 16.29
CA SER A 147 16.39 10.75 17.04
C SER A 147 15.57 11.87 16.39
N SER A 148 15.57 11.95 15.06
CA SER A 148 14.74 12.89 14.31
C SER A 148 13.25 12.57 14.50
N LEU A 149 12.86 11.30 14.42
CA LEU A 149 11.47 10.88 14.70
C LEU A 149 11.05 11.24 16.13
N SER A 150 11.91 10.99 17.13
CA SER A 150 11.61 11.34 18.53
C SER A 150 11.48 12.85 18.73
N SER A 151 12.26 13.65 18.00
CA SER A 151 12.18 15.11 18.05
C SER A 151 10.86 15.64 17.46
N VAL A 152 10.34 15.00 16.41
CA VAL A 152 8.99 15.30 15.87
C VAL A 152 7.91 14.93 16.89
N GLU A 153 8.00 13.78 17.55
CA GLU A 153 7.04 13.39 18.59
C GLU A 153 7.03 14.36 19.77
N GLU A 154 8.20 14.90 20.13
CA GLU A 154 8.31 15.94 21.14
C GLU A 154 7.59 17.22 20.72
N ALA A 155 7.79 17.66 19.47
CA ALA A 155 7.08 18.81 18.91
C ALA A 155 5.57 18.58 18.88
N PHE A 156 5.15 17.37 18.46
CA PHE A 156 3.75 16.97 18.42
C PHE A 156 3.13 17.01 19.81
N ARG A 157 3.84 16.50 20.83
CA ARG A 157 3.37 16.53 22.21
C ARG A 157 3.20 17.95 22.74
N GLN A 158 4.18 18.84 22.48
CA GLN A 158 4.16 20.22 22.94
C GLN A 158 3.03 21.03 22.28
N HIS A 159 2.89 20.93 20.96
CA HIS A 159 2.00 21.79 20.19
C HIS A 159 0.58 21.24 20.04
N ILE A 160 0.41 19.92 19.99
CA ILE A 160 -0.89 19.28 19.74
C ILE A 160 -1.47 18.65 21.01
N VAL A 161 -0.69 17.84 21.73
CA VAL A 161 -1.23 17.06 22.85
C VAL A 161 -1.48 17.92 24.09
N GLN A 162 -0.59 18.88 24.37
CA GLN A 162 -0.67 19.76 25.54
C GLN A 162 -1.54 21.00 25.32
N SER A 163 -1.99 21.25 24.09
CA SER A 163 -2.76 22.43 23.71
C SER A 163 -4.16 22.06 23.21
N THR A 164 -5.08 23.02 23.17
CA THR A 164 -6.37 22.84 22.49
C THR A 164 -6.15 22.76 20.98
N LEU A 165 -6.63 21.69 20.34
CA LEU A 165 -6.44 21.49 18.91
C LEU A 165 -7.18 22.56 18.08
N THR A 166 -6.42 23.41 17.41
CA THR A 166 -6.91 24.44 16.48
C THR A 166 -6.10 24.45 15.19
N PRO A 167 -6.61 25.03 14.09
CA PRO A 167 -5.83 25.19 12.86
C PRO A 167 -4.48 25.89 13.09
N ASP A 168 -4.43 26.85 14.01
CA ASP A 168 -3.19 27.55 14.35
C ASP A 168 -2.18 26.67 15.06
N THR A 169 -2.61 25.83 16.01
CA THR A 169 -1.69 24.87 16.68
C THR A 169 -1.10 23.86 15.69
N ILE A 170 -1.89 23.43 14.69
CA ILE A 170 -1.43 22.55 13.63
C ILE A 170 -0.40 23.24 12.74
N ARG A 171 -0.66 24.51 12.38
CA ARG A 171 0.29 25.33 11.60
C ARG A 171 1.61 25.49 12.35
N ILE A 172 1.57 25.83 13.64
CA ILE A 172 2.75 25.99 14.49
C ILE A 172 3.56 24.69 14.57
N PHE A 173 2.89 23.54 14.70
CA PHE A 173 3.55 22.23 14.68
C PHE A 173 4.29 21.97 13.35
N LEU A 174 3.69 22.28 12.21
CA LEU A 174 4.33 22.08 10.90
C LEU A 174 5.50 23.04 10.65
N GLU A 175 5.42 24.27 11.17
CA GLU A 175 6.49 25.27 11.06
C GLU A 175 7.65 25.03 12.04
N ASP A 176 7.51 24.05 12.95
CA ASP A 176 8.57 23.70 13.89
C ASP A 176 9.81 23.17 13.15
N PRO A 177 11.03 23.68 13.43
CA PRO A 177 12.25 23.21 12.77
C PRO A 177 12.48 21.70 12.91
N ARG A 178 11.98 21.06 13.99
CA ARG A 178 12.06 19.61 14.22
C ARG A 178 11.26 18.80 13.20
N CYS A 179 10.27 19.42 12.54
CA CYS A 179 9.40 18.80 11.54
C CYS A 179 9.92 18.94 10.10
N SER A 180 11.14 19.46 9.91
CA SER A 180 11.74 19.66 8.60
C SER A 180 12.73 18.54 8.20
N GLY A 181 13.13 18.50 6.93
CA GLY A 181 14.16 17.56 6.44
C GLY A 181 13.67 16.11 6.33
N VAL A 182 14.50 15.15 6.75
CA VAL A 182 14.20 13.71 6.68
C VAL A 182 12.96 13.29 7.46
N ALA A 183 12.63 14.00 8.54
CA ALA A 183 11.46 13.70 9.37
C ALA A 183 10.17 14.39 8.90
N SER A 184 10.24 15.19 7.82
CA SER A 184 9.08 15.93 7.31
C SER A 184 7.93 15.04 6.87
N GLU A 185 8.20 13.85 6.33
CA GLU A 185 7.14 12.90 5.95
C GLU A 185 6.41 12.33 7.16
N TYR A 186 7.15 12.06 8.25
CA TYR A 186 6.54 11.64 9.50
C TYR A 186 5.68 12.74 10.10
N ALA A 187 6.20 13.98 10.14
CA ALA A 187 5.42 15.15 10.58
C ALA A 187 4.17 15.38 9.71
N ALA A 188 4.28 15.18 8.40
CA ALA A 188 3.15 15.26 7.47
C ALA A 188 2.09 14.17 7.73
N GLY A 189 2.50 12.95 8.08
CA GLY A 189 1.58 11.89 8.50
C GLY A 189 0.82 12.23 9.78
N LEU A 190 1.53 12.75 10.79
CA LEU A 190 0.92 13.23 12.04
C LEU A 190 -0.04 14.40 11.79
N TYR A 191 0.33 15.32 10.90
CA TYR A 191 -0.51 16.41 10.44
C TYR A 191 -1.81 15.90 9.79
N ALA A 192 -1.70 14.97 8.83
CA ALA A 192 -2.85 14.43 8.12
C ALA A 192 -3.86 13.83 9.09
N TYR A 193 -3.37 13.14 10.13
CA TYR A 193 -4.18 12.61 11.21
C TYR A 193 -4.93 13.70 12.01
N VAL A 194 -4.23 14.69 12.56
CA VAL A 194 -4.87 15.73 13.40
C VAL A 194 -5.78 16.65 12.59
N HIS A 195 -5.45 16.87 11.32
CA HIS A 195 -6.31 17.61 10.40
C HIS A 195 -7.60 16.83 10.11
N ALA A 196 -7.52 15.52 9.90
CA ALA A 196 -8.70 14.66 9.77
C ALA A 196 -9.58 14.69 11.02
N LEU A 197 -8.99 14.71 12.22
CA LEU A 197 -9.75 14.86 13.48
C LEU A 197 -10.52 16.18 13.52
N LEU A 198 -9.89 17.30 13.18
CA LEU A 198 -10.57 18.60 13.14
C LEU A 198 -11.72 18.63 12.12
N LEU A 199 -11.53 17.99 10.96
CA LEU A 199 -12.58 17.88 9.96
C LEU A 199 -13.75 17.03 10.48
N LYS A 200 -13.46 15.88 11.12
CA LYS A 200 -14.47 15.01 11.73
C LYS A 200 -15.24 15.71 12.84
N GLU A 201 -14.56 16.44 13.72
CA GLU A 201 -15.20 17.18 14.82
C GLU A 201 -16.10 18.33 14.32
N ARG A 202 -15.71 19.00 13.22
CA ARG A 202 -16.54 20.02 12.57
C ARG A 202 -17.77 19.44 11.89
N LEU A 203 -17.67 18.26 11.28
CA LEU A 203 -18.82 17.58 10.67
C LEU A 203 -19.93 17.31 11.66
N ASN A 204 -19.59 16.84 12.86
CA ASN A 204 -20.54 16.61 13.95
C ASN A 204 -21.31 17.89 14.32
N ASN A 205 -20.75 19.07 14.02
CA ASN A 205 -21.35 20.37 14.30
C ASN A 205 -22.00 21.04 13.07
N SER A 206 -21.77 20.58 11.84
CA SER A 206 -22.12 21.34 10.62
C SER A 206 -22.85 20.55 9.53
N GLY A 207 -22.93 19.21 9.60
CA GLY A 207 -23.78 18.40 8.70
C GLY A 207 -23.44 18.42 7.19
N LEU A 208 -22.27 18.92 6.80
CA LEU A 208 -21.89 19.06 5.38
C LEU A 208 -21.29 17.75 4.82
N PHE A 209 -21.95 17.14 3.83
CA PHE A 209 -21.51 15.91 3.17
C PHE A 209 -20.09 15.96 2.58
N SER A 210 -19.61 17.13 2.13
CA SER A 210 -18.25 17.30 1.58
C SER A 210 -17.15 17.05 2.60
N GLY A 211 -17.39 17.31 3.90
CA GLY A 211 -16.38 17.05 4.93
C GLY A 211 -16.18 15.55 5.20
N TYR A 212 -17.18 14.69 4.91
CA TYR A 212 -17.05 13.24 5.15
C TYR A 212 -15.98 12.64 4.22
N ALA A 213 -16.02 12.94 2.92
CA ALA A 213 -15.01 12.48 1.98
C ALA A 213 -13.61 13.02 2.32
N MET A 214 -13.52 14.29 2.71
CA MET A 214 -12.24 14.95 3.00
C MET A 214 -11.52 14.39 4.24
N HIS A 215 -12.24 14.08 5.33
CA HIS A 215 -11.55 13.52 6.50
C HIS A 215 -11.15 12.05 6.29
N SER A 216 -11.94 11.27 5.55
CA SER A 216 -11.60 9.88 5.20
C SER A 216 -10.35 9.81 4.33
N GLU A 217 -10.23 10.69 3.34
CA GLU A 217 -9.03 10.83 2.50
C GLU A 217 -7.79 11.17 3.35
N ARG A 218 -7.92 12.14 4.27
CA ARG A 218 -6.80 12.53 5.15
C ARG A 218 -6.40 11.44 6.13
N PHE A 219 -7.35 10.65 6.63
CA PHE A 219 -7.04 9.45 7.39
C PHE A 219 -6.32 8.39 6.55
N GLY A 220 -6.71 8.22 5.28
CA GLY A 220 -5.98 7.37 4.33
C GLY A 220 -4.54 7.82 4.11
N GLU A 221 -4.32 9.13 3.94
CA GLU A 221 -2.98 9.72 3.83
C GLU A 221 -2.15 9.48 5.11
N ALA A 222 -2.76 9.66 6.28
CA ALA A 222 -2.10 9.40 7.55
C ALA A 222 -1.64 7.93 7.66
N LEU A 223 -2.51 6.97 7.32
CA LEU A 223 -2.15 5.54 7.32
C LEU A 223 -0.99 5.27 6.35
N GLN A 224 -1.08 5.75 5.12
CA GLN A 224 -0.05 5.53 4.10
C GLN A 224 1.34 6.01 4.55
N LYS A 225 1.40 7.13 5.26
CA LYS A 225 2.66 7.73 5.74
C LYS A 225 3.18 7.12 7.03
N LEU A 226 2.30 6.67 7.92
CA LEU A 226 2.65 6.23 9.28
C LEU A 226 2.78 4.71 9.42
N GLU A 227 2.14 3.91 8.58
CA GLU A 227 2.11 2.44 8.69
C GLU A 227 3.49 1.80 8.56
N GLN A 228 4.40 2.41 7.80
CA GLN A 228 5.75 1.89 7.58
C GLN A 228 6.78 2.43 8.59
N VAL A 229 6.34 3.24 9.56
CA VAL A 229 7.22 3.89 10.53
C VAL A 229 7.19 3.10 11.83
N ASP A 230 8.34 2.52 12.20
CA ASP A 230 8.51 1.77 13.44
C ASP A 230 8.58 2.71 14.66
N ARG A 231 7.42 3.23 15.05
CA ARG A 231 7.22 4.07 16.23
C ARG A 231 5.92 3.69 16.93
N LYS A 232 5.94 3.75 18.27
CA LYS A 232 4.76 3.53 19.10
C LYS A 232 3.63 4.52 18.81
N LEU A 233 3.96 5.81 18.64
CA LEU A 233 2.95 6.83 18.31
C LEU A 233 2.33 6.58 16.93
N ALA A 234 3.16 6.28 15.92
CA ALA A 234 2.70 5.94 14.58
C ALA A 234 1.76 4.74 14.58
N SER A 235 2.18 3.65 15.21
CA SER A 235 1.40 2.41 15.33
C SER A 235 0.06 2.66 16.04
N MET A 236 0.07 3.42 17.13
CA MET A 236 -1.14 3.80 17.86
C MET A 236 -2.07 4.67 17.02
N ILE A 237 -1.55 5.66 16.28
CA ILE A 237 -2.35 6.49 15.37
C ILE A 237 -2.95 5.62 14.27
N CYS A 238 -2.17 4.74 13.64
CA CYS A 238 -2.67 3.80 12.63
C CYS A 238 -3.82 2.95 13.18
N LEU A 239 -3.69 2.45 14.42
CA LEU A 239 -4.77 1.72 15.07
C LEU A 239 -6.01 2.58 15.30
N ILE A 240 -5.84 3.81 15.79
CA ILE A 240 -6.96 4.75 15.99
C ILE A 240 -7.66 5.03 14.66
N VAL A 241 -6.91 5.26 13.59
CA VAL A 241 -7.46 5.54 12.26
C VAL A 241 -8.22 4.33 11.73
N ARG A 242 -7.64 3.13 11.83
CA ARG A 242 -8.31 1.88 11.45
C ARG A 242 -9.60 1.66 12.26
N LEU A 243 -9.54 1.90 13.57
CA LEU A 243 -10.71 1.87 14.44
C LEU A 243 -11.78 2.84 13.94
N MET A 244 -11.44 4.12 13.72
CA MET A 244 -12.39 5.13 13.25
C MET A 244 -13.04 4.75 11.91
N ARG A 245 -12.27 4.13 10.99
CA ARG A 245 -12.71 3.72 9.66
C ARG A 245 -13.44 2.37 9.60
N ASN A 246 -13.65 1.68 10.72
CA ASN A 246 -14.15 0.30 10.74
C ASN A 246 -13.29 -0.63 9.86
N ASP A 247 -11.97 -0.51 9.96
CA ASP A 247 -11.03 -1.34 9.20
C ASP A 247 -10.36 -2.34 10.15
N ILE A 248 -10.74 -3.62 10.04
CA ILE A 248 -10.22 -4.70 10.89
C ILE A 248 -8.97 -5.39 10.33
N SER A 249 -8.42 -4.92 9.21
CA SER A 249 -7.31 -5.57 8.47
C SER A 249 -5.93 -5.51 9.13
N GLY A 250 -5.74 -4.75 10.23
CA GLY A 250 -4.43 -4.55 10.85
C GLY A 250 -3.88 -5.79 11.58
N ASP A 251 -2.79 -5.65 12.32
CA ASP A 251 -2.40 -6.62 13.36
C ASP A 251 -2.85 -6.07 14.72
N GLY A 252 -3.62 -6.85 15.46
CA GLY A 252 -4.21 -6.46 16.75
C GLY A 252 -3.32 -6.72 17.96
N ASP A 253 -2.22 -7.47 17.78
CA ASP A 253 -1.49 -8.11 18.89
C ASP A 253 -0.60 -7.18 19.72
N ASP A 254 -0.16 -6.04 19.16
CA ASP A 254 0.90 -5.22 19.78
C ASP A 254 0.44 -3.85 20.32
N SER A 255 -0.87 -3.57 20.34
CA SER A 255 -1.36 -2.26 20.77
C SER A 255 -1.80 -2.22 22.24
N PRO A 256 -1.00 -1.63 23.14
CA PRO A 256 -1.36 -1.57 24.56
C PRO A 256 -2.50 -0.58 24.82
N GLY A 257 -3.33 -0.92 25.81
CA GLY A 257 -4.32 -0.01 26.40
C GLY A 257 -5.72 -0.06 25.78
N ASN A 258 -6.48 1.00 26.04
CA ASN A 258 -7.92 1.05 25.77
C ASN A 258 -8.29 0.93 24.28
N ILE A 259 -7.44 1.45 23.39
CA ILE A 259 -7.67 1.41 21.94
C ILE A 259 -7.51 -0.02 21.42
N GLY A 260 -6.49 -0.75 21.89
CA GLY A 260 -6.28 -2.16 21.56
C GLY A 260 -7.47 -3.03 21.96
N ILE A 261 -8.02 -2.80 23.16
CA ILE A 261 -9.25 -3.46 23.64
C ILE A 261 -10.40 -3.18 22.67
N ALA A 262 -10.69 -1.90 22.39
CA ALA A 262 -11.77 -1.51 21.49
C ALA A 262 -11.61 -2.13 20.09
N TYR A 263 -10.40 -2.10 19.53
CA TYR A 263 -10.12 -2.67 18.22
C TYR A 263 -10.26 -4.19 18.19
N SER A 264 -9.75 -4.90 19.22
CA SER A 264 -9.87 -6.36 19.33
C SER A 264 -11.32 -6.83 19.38
N MET A 265 -12.20 -6.07 20.07
CA MET A 265 -13.62 -6.40 20.13
C MET A 265 -14.32 -6.26 18.77
N LEU A 266 -13.83 -5.44 17.84
CA LEU A 266 -14.42 -5.34 16.50
C LEU A 266 -14.17 -6.59 15.62
N ARG A 267 -13.20 -7.43 15.99
CA ARG A 267 -12.85 -8.66 15.27
C ARG A 267 -13.73 -9.86 15.65
N GLY A 268 -14.64 -9.67 16.60
CA GLY A 268 -15.57 -10.72 17.02
C GLY A 268 -15.14 -11.46 18.29
N PRO A 269 -15.89 -12.52 18.67
CA PRO A 269 -15.79 -13.19 19.96
C PRO A 269 -14.52 -14.04 20.14
N THR A 270 -13.90 -14.54 19.06
CA THR A 270 -12.73 -15.43 19.09
C THR A 270 -11.47 -14.74 19.64
N GLU A 271 -11.27 -13.47 19.29
CA GLU A 271 -10.12 -12.66 19.74
C GLU A 271 -10.26 -12.18 21.20
N THR A 272 -11.44 -12.33 21.80
CA THR A 272 -11.73 -11.81 23.15
C THR A 272 -11.00 -12.55 24.26
N ALA A 273 -10.59 -13.80 24.04
CA ALA A 273 -9.84 -14.59 25.01
C ALA A 273 -8.46 -13.98 25.33
N SER A 274 -7.89 -13.19 24.41
CA SER A 274 -6.61 -12.49 24.56
C SER A 274 -6.72 -11.21 25.43
N MET A 275 -7.93 -10.68 25.65
CA MET A 275 -8.15 -9.39 26.33
C MET A 275 -7.73 -9.35 27.81
N LYS A 276 -7.64 -10.49 28.51
CA LYS A 276 -7.17 -10.54 29.91
C LYS A 276 -5.69 -10.12 30.05
N ARG A 277 -4.86 -10.22 29.00
CA ARG A 277 -3.45 -9.78 29.02
C ARG A 277 -3.29 -8.26 28.92
N LEU A 278 -4.20 -7.57 28.23
CA LEU A 278 -4.09 -6.14 27.92
C LEU A 278 -4.37 -5.23 29.12
N GLN A 279 -4.96 -5.75 30.20
CA GLN A 279 -5.35 -5.00 31.39
C GLN A 279 -4.17 -4.58 32.29
N GLY A 280 -3.01 -5.26 32.21
CA GLY A 280 -1.85 -5.00 33.07
C GLY A 280 -1.00 -3.78 32.70
N LEU A 281 -1.23 -3.15 31.55
CA LEU A 281 -0.35 -2.13 30.96
C LEU A 281 -1.00 -0.76 30.77
N ALA A 282 -2.21 -0.53 31.30
CA ALA A 282 -2.97 0.70 31.10
C ALA A 282 -2.43 1.91 31.91
N GLN A 283 -1.20 2.33 31.65
CA GLN A 283 -0.76 3.69 31.98
C GLN A 283 -1.10 4.61 30.81
N ASN A 284 -2.33 5.13 30.83
CA ASN A 284 -2.85 6.07 29.83
C ASN A 284 -2.26 7.46 30.04
N GLY A 285 -1.03 7.69 29.56
CA GLY A 285 -0.64 9.03 29.16
C GLY A 285 -1.56 9.49 28.02
N ARG A 286 -1.98 10.76 28.01
CA ARG A 286 -2.59 11.36 26.82
C ARG A 286 -1.52 11.42 25.74
N LEU A 287 -1.35 10.34 24.97
CA LEU A 287 -0.33 10.26 23.94
C LEU A 287 -0.84 10.80 22.59
N CYS A 288 -2.16 10.80 22.38
CA CYS A 288 -2.76 11.20 21.11
C CYS A 288 -4.20 11.72 21.32
N PRO A 289 -4.60 12.83 20.67
CA PRO A 289 -5.98 13.30 20.71
C PRO A 289 -6.91 12.38 19.93
N VAL A 290 -8.16 12.26 20.36
CA VAL A 290 -9.24 11.57 19.62
C VAL A 290 -10.48 12.46 19.63
N ASP A 291 -11.35 12.32 18.62
CA ASP A 291 -12.63 13.03 18.60
C ASP A 291 -13.57 12.53 19.72
N HIS A 292 -14.56 13.35 20.09
CA HIS A 292 -15.46 13.03 21.20
C HIS A 292 -16.27 11.76 20.97
N GLY A 293 -16.71 11.51 19.73
CA GLY A 293 -17.46 10.31 19.36
C GLY A 293 -16.62 9.05 19.57
N THR A 294 -15.40 9.04 19.02
CA THR A 294 -14.47 7.93 19.19
C THR A 294 -14.08 7.70 20.65
N SER A 295 -13.87 8.77 21.41
CA SER A 295 -13.59 8.68 22.86
C SER A 295 -14.71 7.94 23.61
N ARG A 296 -15.98 8.27 23.32
CA ARG A 296 -17.14 7.59 23.92
C ARG A 296 -17.23 6.13 23.50
N VAL A 297 -16.99 5.82 22.23
CA VAL A 297 -16.98 4.46 21.68
C VAL A 297 -15.90 3.60 22.36
N ILE A 298 -14.68 4.13 22.53
CA ILE A 298 -13.59 3.45 23.23
C ILE A 298 -13.93 3.23 24.72
N ALA A 299 -14.49 4.24 25.38
CA ALA A 299 -14.89 4.13 26.79
C ALA A 299 -15.94 3.04 27.00
N LEU A 300 -16.96 2.98 26.13
CA LEU A 300 -17.96 1.91 26.15
C LEU A 300 -17.33 0.54 25.93
N ALA A 301 -16.44 0.40 24.93
CA ALA A 301 -15.74 -0.86 24.69
C ALA A 301 -14.96 -1.33 25.92
N CYS A 302 -14.22 -0.43 26.59
CA CYS A 302 -13.48 -0.77 27.80
C CYS A 302 -14.40 -1.15 28.96
N ARG A 303 -15.53 -0.45 29.11
CA ARG A 303 -16.55 -0.77 30.12
C ARG A 303 -17.13 -2.15 29.90
N LEU A 304 -17.48 -2.47 28.66
CA LEU A 304 -18.00 -3.77 28.28
C LEU A 304 -16.95 -4.87 28.41
N ALA A 305 -15.71 -4.59 28.02
CA ALA A 305 -14.58 -5.52 28.16
C ALA A 305 -14.30 -5.89 29.63
N THR A 306 -14.59 -5.01 30.58
CA THR A 306 -14.39 -5.25 32.03
C THR A 306 -15.62 -5.82 32.74
N ALA A 307 -16.78 -5.88 32.09
CA ALA A 307 -17.98 -6.45 32.68
C ALA A 307 -17.84 -7.95 32.94
N GLU A 308 -18.12 -8.38 34.17
CA GLU A 308 -18.04 -9.80 34.57
C GLU A 308 -19.33 -10.57 34.36
N ARG A 309 -20.47 -9.87 34.25
CA ARG A 309 -21.82 -10.45 34.12
C ARG A 309 -22.69 -9.57 33.24
N TRP A 310 -23.58 -10.19 32.48
CA TRP A 310 -24.61 -9.48 31.73
C TRP A 310 -25.68 -8.94 32.69
N SER A 311 -26.21 -7.75 32.42
CA SER A 311 -27.29 -7.13 33.19
C SER A 311 -28.13 -6.22 32.31
N ASP A 312 -29.38 -5.99 32.71
CA ASP A 312 -30.30 -5.10 32.00
C ASP A 312 -29.74 -3.67 31.89
N LEU A 313 -28.98 -3.22 32.90
CA LEU A 313 -28.31 -1.93 32.87
C LEU A 313 -27.25 -1.83 31.74
N LEU A 314 -26.48 -2.90 31.51
CA LEU A 314 -25.50 -2.93 30.41
C LEU A 314 -26.20 -2.99 29.06
N GLU A 315 -27.32 -3.71 28.98
CA GLU A 315 -28.14 -3.76 27.78
C GLU A 315 -28.74 -2.40 27.44
N ASP A 316 -29.32 -1.71 28.41
CA ASP A 316 -29.87 -0.37 28.26
C ASP A 316 -28.79 0.65 27.86
N GLU A 317 -27.59 0.55 28.43
CA GLU A 317 -26.45 1.40 28.06
C GLU A 317 -26.04 1.17 26.59
N CYS A 318 -25.94 -0.09 26.16
CA CYS A 318 -25.65 -0.44 24.76
C CYS A 318 -26.75 0.05 23.82
N ARG A 319 -28.01 -0.19 24.16
CA ARG A 319 -29.18 0.21 23.40
C ARG A 319 -29.27 1.72 23.26
N SER A 320 -29.09 2.46 24.36
CA SER A 320 -29.10 3.92 24.37
C SER A 320 -27.93 4.49 23.56
N SER A 321 -26.75 3.86 23.62
CA SER A 321 -25.59 4.29 22.85
C SER A 321 -25.77 4.04 21.35
N ALA A 322 -26.31 2.88 20.99
CA ALA A 322 -26.61 2.51 19.61
C ALA A 322 -27.76 3.34 19.01
N ALA A 323 -28.71 3.79 19.82
CA ALA A 323 -29.79 4.69 19.40
C ALA A 323 -29.41 6.18 19.42
N SER A 324 -28.18 6.54 19.79
CA SER A 324 -27.78 7.94 19.91
C SER A 324 -27.64 8.62 18.55
N ASP A 325 -28.33 9.74 18.35
CA ASP A 325 -28.17 10.60 17.17
C ASP A 325 -26.87 11.42 17.18
N ILE A 326 -26.16 11.43 18.31
CA ILE A 326 -24.87 12.11 18.46
C ILE A 326 -23.76 11.33 17.75
N LEU A 327 -23.89 10.00 17.66
CA LEU A 327 -22.89 9.16 17.02
C LEU A 327 -23.19 9.00 15.52
N PRO A 328 -22.18 9.18 14.65
CA PRO A 328 -22.28 8.82 13.25
C PRO A 328 -22.71 7.35 13.06
N ILE A 329 -23.34 7.05 11.93
CA ILE A 329 -23.80 5.69 11.58
C ILE A 329 -22.67 4.67 11.74
N ASP A 330 -21.46 5.02 11.29
CA ASP A 330 -20.29 4.14 11.35
C ASP A 330 -19.82 3.86 12.79
N ASP A 331 -20.03 4.80 13.71
CA ASP A 331 -19.71 4.61 15.14
C ASP A 331 -20.82 3.83 15.86
N ARG A 332 -22.08 4.00 15.48
CA ARG A 332 -23.19 3.18 15.99
C ARG A 332 -23.03 1.70 15.65
N ARG A 333 -22.52 1.38 14.45
CA ARG A 333 -22.21 0.01 14.05
C ARG A 333 -21.18 -0.66 14.96
N LYS A 334 -20.17 0.09 15.42
CA LYS A 334 -19.20 -0.39 16.42
C LYS A 334 -19.86 -0.72 17.75
N VAL A 335 -20.83 0.09 18.18
CA VAL A 335 -21.59 -0.17 19.41
C VAL A 335 -22.34 -1.50 19.33
N PHE A 336 -22.98 -1.81 18.19
CA PHE A 336 -23.61 -3.11 17.99
C PHE A 336 -22.59 -4.26 18.03
N ALA A 337 -21.43 -4.11 17.40
CA ALA A 337 -20.36 -5.10 17.48
C ALA A 337 -19.91 -5.35 18.94
N TYR A 338 -19.66 -4.29 19.71
CA TYR A 338 -19.27 -4.43 21.11
C TYR A 338 -20.35 -5.06 21.97
N TRP A 339 -21.60 -4.69 21.76
CA TRP A 339 -22.74 -5.30 22.44
C TRP A 339 -22.77 -6.81 22.14
N ALA A 340 -22.82 -7.19 20.87
CA ALA A 340 -22.87 -8.59 20.45
C ALA A 340 -21.72 -9.41 21.06
N VAL A 341 -20.48 -8.94 20.90
CA VAL A 341 -19.28 -9.63 21.40
C VAL A 341 -19.31 -9.79 22.92
N THR A 342 -19.77 -8.77 23.65
CA THR A 342 -19.85 -8.81 25.11
C THR A 342 -20.94 -9.75 25.60
N ALA A 343 -22.11 -9.71 24.97
CA ALA A 343 -23.23 -10.60 25.30
C ALA A 343 -22.83 -12.07 25.08
N LEU A 344 -22.19 -12.39 23.94
CA LEU A 344 -21.66 -13.73 23.65
C LEU A 344 -20.60 -14.17 24.65
N ARG A 345 -19.61 -13.31 24.93
CA ARG A 345 -18.54 -13.60 25.90
C ARG A 345 -19.09 -13.89 27.30
N LEU A 346 -20.17 -13.21 27.70
CA LEU A 346 -20.83 -13.38 29.00
C LEU A 346 -21.92 -14.47 28.99
N GLY A 347 -22.06 -15.21 27.88
CA GLY A 347 -22.98 -16.33 27.75
C GLY A 347 -24.45 -15.95 27.55
N ASN A 348 -24.78 -14.68 27.35
CA ASN A 348 -26.16 -14.24 27.08
C ASN A 348 -26.44 -14.18 25.56
N ARG A 349 -26.87 -15.31 25.00
CA ARG A 349 -27.18 -15.45 23.57
C ARG A 349 -28.41 -14.65 23.14
N GLU A 350 -29.41 -14.55 23.99
CA GLU A 350 -30.64 -13.79 23.70
C GLU A 350 -30.33 -12.31 23.49
N ALA A 351 -29.53 -11.72 24.39
CA ALA A 351 -29.11 -10.33 24.30
C ALA A 351 -28.17 -10.06 23.10
N ALA A 352 -27.47 -11.06 22.59
CA ALA A 352 -26.60 -10.93 21.41
C ALA A 352 -27.39 -10.92 20.09
N ARG A 353 -28.61 -11.46 20.05
CA ARG A 353 -29.35 -11.70 18.80
C ARG A 353 -29.67 -10.41 18.04
N TYR A 354 -30.23 -9.43 18.73
CA TYR A 354 -30.58 -8.14 18.12
C TYR A 354 -29.37 -7.40 17.53
N PRO A 355 -28.28 -7.12 18.30
CA PRO A 355 -27.12 -6.41 17.74
C PRO A 355 -26.46 -7.17 16.59
N LEU A 356 -26.39 -8.51 16.65
CA LEU A 356 -25.87 -9.32 15.54
C LEU A 356 -26.70 -9.15 14.26
N GLN A 357 -28.04 -9.20 14.36
CA GLN A 357 -28.93 -8.97 13.21
C GLN A 357 -28.71 -7.60 12.54
N GLN A 358 -28.33 -6.59 13.31
CA GLN A 358 -28.05 -5.26 12.78
C GLN A 358 -26.74 -5.19 11.98
N ILE A 359 -25.78 -6.08 12.23
CA ILE A 359 -24.42 -6.01 11.64
C ILE A 359 -24.07 -7.18 10.71
N ALA A 360 -24.87 -8.25 10.68
CA ALA A 360 -24.60 -9.47 9.90
C ALA A 360 -24.50 -9.29 8.37
N ASN A 361 -24.97 -8.17 7.84
CA ASN A 361 -24.84 -7.83 6.42
C ASN A 361 -24.04 -6.54 6.20
N ILE A 362 -23.20 -6.16 7.17
CA ILE A 362 -22.46 -4.90 7.14
C ILE A 362 -20.97 -5.19 7.27
N TYR A 363 -20.23 -4.93 6.20
CA TYR A 363 -18.77 -4.94 6.23
C TYR A 363 -18.23 -3.97 7.31
N PRO A 364 -17.22 -4.36 8.11
CA PRO A 364 -16.46 -5.62 8.04
C PRO A 364 -16.95 -6.71 9.02
N PHE A 365 -18.16 -6.58 9.57
CA PHE A 365 -18.67 -7.46 10.62
C PHE A 365 -19.48 -8.64 10.10
N ASP A 366 -19.83 -8.61 8.81
CA ASP A 366 -20.74 -9.52 8.13
C ASP A 366 -20.35 -10.99 8.32
N GLU A 367 -19.08 -11.35 8.08
CA GLU A 367 -18.61 -12.73 8.20
C GLU A 367 -18.79 -13.28 9.63
N TRP A 368 -18.14 -12.68 10.63
CA TRP A 368 -18.17 -13.22 11.99
C TRP A 368 -19.55 -13.08 12.65
N ALA A 369 -20.32 -12.04 12.32
CA ALA A 369 -21.64 -11.86 12.90
C ALA A 369 -22.67 -12.82 12.30
N ALA A 370 -22.57 -13.14 11.00
CA ALA A 370 -23.39 -14.17 10.38
C ALA A 370 -23.06 -15.56 10.95
N ASP A 371 -21.78 -15.87 11.13
CA ASP A 371 -21.34 -17.13 11.75
C ASP A 371 -21.86 -17.26 13.19
N ALA A 372 -21.71 -16.20 14.00
CA ALA A 372 -22.22 -16.19 15.38
C ALA A 372 -23.75 -16.29 15.45
N LEU A 373 -24.48 -15.72 14.48
CA LEU A 373 -25.94 -15.90 14.39
C LEU A 373 -26.34 -17.32 14.00
N ALA A 374 -25.59 -17.95 13.10
CA ALA A 374 -25.85 -19.32 12.68
C ALA A 374 -25.60 -20.31 13.82
N GLU A 375 -24.50 -20.14 14.56
CA GLU A 375 -24.12 -20.99 15.69
C GLU A 375 -25.09 -20.87 16.87
N HIS A 376 -25.62 -19.68 17.13
CA HIS A 376 -26.43 -19.41 18.33
C HIS A 376 -27.93 -19.23 18.04
N GLY A 377 -28.34 -19.24 16.78
CA GLY A 377 -29.73 -19.10 16.33
C GLY A 377 -30.53 -20.40 16.25
N GLN A 378 -29.87 -21.57 16.35
CA GLN A 378 -30.50 -22.90 16.15
C GLN A 378 -31.09 -23.55 17.42
N GLU A 379 -30.97 -22.95 18.61
CA GLU A 379 -31.36 -23.60 19.88
C GLU A 379 -32.70 -23.15 20.50
N ILE A 380 -33.61 -22.55 19.73
CA ILE A 380 -34.96 -22.25 20.23
C ILE A 380 -36.02 -22.81 19.27
N GLU A 381 -36.36 -24.08 19.48
CA GLU A 381 -37.68 -24.64 19.15
C GLU A 381 -38.48 -24.86 20.44
#